data_AF-A0A7V8NVF8-F1
#
_entry.id   AF-A0A7V8NVF8-F1
#
_cell.length_a   1.000
_cell.length_b   1.000
_cell.length_c   1.000
_cell.angle_alpha   90.00
_cell.angle_beta   90.00
_cell.angle_gamma   90.00
#
_symmetry.space_group_name_H-M   'P 1'
#
loop_
_entity.id
_entity.type
_entity.pdbx_description
1 polymer ?
#
loop_
_entity_poly.entity_id
_entity_poly.type
_entity_poly.pdbx_seq_one_letter_code
_entity_poly.pdbx_strand_id
1 'polypeptide(L)'
;MPGQQAASKTEPAPVEIRLAHSPDSDDAFMFYALATHKLSTPGYKYTHILSDIQSLNEAALAETYDVTAISFAAYPELRDKYVLLDCGASFGEGYGPIVVSTKAVKGQELAGKRI
;
A
#
# COMPACT_ATOMS: atom_id res chain seq x y z
N MET A 1 -17.09 -21.66 -51.26
CA MET A 1 -17.66 -21.07 -50.03
C MET A 1 -16.51 -20.63 -49.14
N PRO A 2 -16.15 -19.34 -49.06
CA PRO A 2 -15.10 -18.90 -48.13
C PRO A 2 -15.74 -18.57 -46.79
N GLY A 3 -15.59 -19.47 -45.82
CA GLY A 3 -15.78 -19.15 -44.41
C GLY A 3 -14.44 -18.75 -43.83
N GLN A 4 -14.09 -17.46 -43.88
CA GLN A 4 -12.97 -16.94 -43.11
C GLN A 4 -13.34 -17.03 -41.62
N GLN A 5 -12.80 -18.05 -40.94
CA GLN A 5 -12.73 -18.05 -39.48
C GLN A 5 -11.88 -16.85 -39.07
N ALA A 6 -12.53 -15.87 -38.44
CA ALA A 6 -11.84 -14.78 -37.78
C ALA A 6 -10.86 -15.39 -36.76
N ALA A 7 -9.58 -15.09 -36.93
CA ALA A 7 -8.55 -15.46 -35.99
C ALA A 7 -8.96 -14.98 -34.59
N SER A 8 -9.02 -15.92 -33.64
CA SER A 8 -9.13 -15.63 -32.21
C SER A 8 -8.01 -14.66 -31.85
N LYS A 9 -8.37 -13.40 -31.60
CA LYS A 9 -7.43 -12.42 -31.04
C LYS A 9 -7.07 -12.94 -29.66
N THR A 10 -5.86 -13.46 -29.51
CA THR A 10 -5.30 -13.81 -28.21
C THR A 10 -5.26 -12.52 -27.39
N GLU A 11 -6.15 -12.39 -26.41
CA GLU A 11 -6.06 -11.27 -25.48
C GLU A 11 -4.71 -11.39 -24.76
N PRO A 12 -3.93 -10.29 -24.68
CA PRO A 12 -2.65 -10.32 -23.98
C PRO A 12 -2.88 -10.72 -22.52
N ALA A 13 -1.97 -11.53 -21.99
CA ALA A 13 -2.00 -11.93 -20.59
C ALA A 13 -1.98 -10.68 -19.69
N PRO A 14 -2.73 -10.68 -18.58
CA PRO A 14 -2.80 -9.53 -17.68
C PRO A 14 -1.43 -9.26 -17.06
N VAL A 15 -1.11 -7.98 -16.88
CA VAL A 15 0.06 -7.53 -16.13
C VAL A 15 -0.17 -7.78 -14.65
N GLU A 16 0.71 -8.54 -14.02
CA GLU A 16 0.65 -8.76 -12.57
C GLU A 16 1.27 -7.57 -11.82
N ILE A 17 0.56 -7.08 -10.81
CA ILE A 17 0.97 -6.00 -9.92
C ILE A 17 0.98 -6.53 -8.49
N ARG A 18 2.15 -6.52 -7.85
CA ARG A 18 2.32 -6.85 -6.44
C ARG A 18 1.98 -5.62 -5.60
N LEU A 19 0.80 -5.64 -4.99
CA LEU A 19 0.25 -4.56 -4.18
C LEU A 19 0.43 -4.89 -2.71
N ALA A 20 1.39 -4.23 -2.06
CA ALA A 20 1.71 -4.43 -0.66
C ALA A 20 1.05 -3.36 0.23
N HIS A 21 0.33 -3.77 1.25
CA HIS A 21 -0.33 -2.88 2.20
C HIS A 21 -0.43 -3.54 3.58
N SER A 22 -0.79 -2.77 4.60
CA SER A 22 -0.92 -3.32 5.96
C SER A 22 -2.16 -4.20 6.08
N PRO A 23 -2.19 -5.12 7.07
CA PRO A 23 -3.40 -5.84 7.43
C PRO A 23 -4.36 -5.01 8.30
N ASP A 24 -4.13 -3.70 8.46
CA ASP A 24 -4.95 -2.82 9.29
C ASP A 24 -6.34 -2.60 8.67
N SER A 25 -7.31 -2.20 9.51
CA SER A 25 -8.72 -2.15 9.11
C SER A 25 -9.01 -1.06 8.07
N ASP A 26 -8.27 0.04 8.08
CA ASP A 26 -8.36 1.11 7.10
C ASP A 26 -7.82 0.69 5.73
N ASP A 27 -6.67 0.01 5.69
CA ASP A 27 -6.14 -0.58 4.44
C ASP A 27 -7.04 -1.69 3.90
N ALA A 28 -7.55 -2.56 4.78
CA ALA A 28 -8.51 -3.59 4.39
C ALA A 28 -9.78 -3.00 3.77
N PHE A 29 -10.28 -1.88 4.32
CA PHE A 29 -11.40 -1.15 3.76
C PHE A 29 -11.05 -0.51 2.40
N MET A 30 -9.90 0.17 2.32
CA MET A 30 -9.44 0.86 1.13
C MET A 30 -9.27 -0.08 -0.08
N PHE A 31 -8.69 -1.25 0.14
CA PHE A 31 -8.39 -2.22 -0.91
C PHE A 31 -9.45 -3.29 -1.13
N TYR A 32 -10.55 -3.28 -0.35
CA TYR A 32 -11.60 -4.31 -0.40
C TYR A 32 -12.11 -4.60 -1.81
N ALA A 33 -12.41 -3.57 -2.59
CA ALA A 33 -12.98 -3.73 -3.93
C ALA A 33 -11.99 -4.39 -4.91
N LEU A 34 -10.70 -4.11 -4.77
CA LEU A 34 -9.64 -4.76 -5.55
C LEU A 34 -9.45 -6.21 -5.10
N ALA A 35 -9.32 -6.45 -3.80
CA ALA A 35 -9.10 -7.77 -3.22
C ALA A 35 -10.25 -8.75 -3.46
N THR A 36 -11.48 -8.25 -3.59
CA THR A 36 -12.68 -9.05 -3.84
C THR A 36 -13.19 -9.02 -5.28
N HIS A 37 -12.38 -8.48 -6.21
CA HIS A 37 -12.70 -8.39 -7.63
C HIS A 37 -14.03 -7.67 -7.94
N LYS A 38 -14.41 -6.70 -7.10
CA LYS A 38 -15.60 -5.85 -7.29
C LYS A 38 -15.32 -4.63 -8.17
N LEU A 39 -14.05 -4.34 -8.43
CA LEU A 39 -13.61 -3.30 -9.36
C LEU A 39 -13.07 -3.93 -10.65
N SER A 40 -13.60 -3.51 -11.80
CA SER A 40 -13.08 -3.93 -13.10
C SER A 40 -11.72 -3.29 -13.36
N THR A 41 -10.70 -4.12 -13.62
CA THR A 41 -9.32 -3.69 -13.89
C THR A 41 -8.77 -4.39 -15.14
N PRO A 42 -9.31 -4.07 -16.34
CA PRO A 42 -8.94 -4.77 -17.56
C PRO A 42 -7.44 -4.70 -17.83
N GLY A 43 -6.82 -5.85 -18.11
CA GLY A 43 -5.38 -5.94 -18.40
C GLY A 43 -4.48 -6.00 -17.16
N TYR A 44 -5.02 -5.93 -15.93
CA TYR A 44 -4.24 -6.01 -14.69
C TYR A 44 -4.73 -7.14 -13.79
N LYS A 45 -3.79 -7.71 -13.03
CA LYS A 45 -4.05 -8.67 -11.96
C LYS A 45 -3.28 -8.24 -10.72
N TYR A 46 -4.00 -8.03 -9.62
CA TYR A 46 -3.38 -7.63 -8.35
C TYR A 46 -3.11 -8.84 -7.47
N THR A 47 -1.87 -8.94 -6.98
CA THR A 47 -1.46 -9.90 -5.96
C THR A 47 -1.20 -9.13 -4.66
N HIS A 48 -2.09 -9.32 -3.69
CA HIS A 48 -2.05 -8.61 -2.40
C HIS A 48 -0.99 -9.22 -1.47
N ILE A 49 -0.10 -8.38 -0.95
CA ILE A 49 0.92 -8.74 0.04
C ILE A 49 0.63 -7.99 1.33
N LEU A 50 0.35 -8.73 2.40
CA LEU A 50 0.04 -8.14 3.71
C LEU A 50 1.27 -8.19 4.61
N SER A 51 1.70 -7.04 5.12
CA SER A 51 2.81 -6.92 6.06
C SER A 51 2.69 -5.66 6.91
N ASP A 52 3.32 -5.60 8.08
CA ASP A 52 3.29 -4.39 8.90
C ASP A 52 4.01 -3.23 8.22
N ILE A 53 3.64 -1.99 8.55
CA ILE A 53 4.14 -0.80 7.85
C ILE A 53 5.66 -0.64 7.94
N GLN A 54 6.30 -1.14 9.01
CA GLN A 54 7.75 -1.05 9.16
C GLN A 54 8.46 -2.05 8.22
N SER A 55 7.96 -3.28 8.15
CA SER A 55 8.43 -4.26 7.16
C SER A 55 8.27 -3.76 5.73
N LEU A 56 7.15 -3.07 5.42
CA LEU A 56 6.94 -2.46 4.11
C LEU A 56 7.92 -1.31 3.82
N ASN A 57 8.20 -0.45 4.80
CA ASN A 57 9.21 0.61 4.68
C ASN A 57 10.59 0.03 4.32
N GLU A 58 11.00 -1.05 4.99
CA GLU A 58 12.28 -1.72 4.72
C GLU A 58 12.31 -2.40 3.35
N ALA A 59 11.23 -3.08 2.98
CA ALA A 59 11.10 -3.72 1.67
C ALA A 59 11.10 -2.72 0.51
N ALA A 60 10.58 -1.51 0.71
CA ALA A 60 10.58 -0.43 -0.27
C ALA A 60 12.00 0.06 -0.59
N LEU A 61 12.92 0.07 0.38
CA LEU A 61 14.33 0.43 0.13
C LEU A 61 14.98 -0.51 -0.90
N ALA A 62 14.53 -1.77 -0.94
CA ALA A 62 14.97 -2.80 -1.88
C ALA A 62 14.10 -2.92 -3.14
N GLU A 63 13.15 -2.02 -3.37
CA GLU A 63 12.27 -2.01 -4.55
C GLU A 63 11.49 -3.33 -4.72
N THR A 64 11.08 -3.94 -3.59
CA THR A 64 10.58 -5.31 -3.56
C THR A 64 9.21 -5.47 -4.24
N TYR A 65 8.37 -4.44 -4.24
CA TYR A 65 6.98 -4.47 -4.70
C TYR A 65 6.67 -3.37 -5.71
N ASP A 66 5.74 -3.62 -6.62
CA ASP A 66 5.35 -2.66 -7.66
C ASP A 66 4.59 -1.46 -7.05
N VAL A 67 3.72 -1.74 -6.08
CA VAL A 67 2.98 -0.74 -5.30
C VAL A 67 3.06 -1.12 -3.83
N THR A 68 3.47 -0.20 -2.96
CA THR A 68 3.60 -0.47 -1.53
C THR A 68 3.12 0.70 -0.69
N ALA A 69 2.34 0.42 0.36
CA ALA A 69 2.10 1.38 1.43
C ALA A 69 3.43 1.68 2.14
N ILE A 70 3.64 2.94 2.51
CA ILE A 70 4.81 3.39 3.26
C ILE A 70 4.40 4.44 4.28
N SER A 71 5.19 4.57 5.34
CA SER A 71 5.15 5.75 6.19
C SER A 71 5.60 6.96 5.37
N PHE A 72 4.86 8.07 5.43
CA PHE A 72 5.23 9.28 4.67
C PHE A 72 6.63 9.80 5.02
N ALA A 73 7.07 9.59 6.27
CA ALA A 73 8.43 9.91 6.71
C ALA A 73 9.53 9.15 5.95
N ALA A 74 9.24 7.97 5.38
CA ALA A 74 10.18 7.19 4.58
C ALA A 74 10.25 7.65 3.12
N TYR A 75 9.23 8.35 2.61
CA TYR A 75 9.17 8.72 1.19
C TYR A 75 10.36 9.56 0.69
N PRO A 76 10.92 10.53 1.43
CA PRO A 76 12.08 11.29 0.96
C PRO A 76 13.27 10.42 0.54
N GLU A 77 13.50 9.28 1.20
CA GLU A 77 14.57 8.33 0.86
C GLU A 77 14.22 7.44 -0.34
N LEU A 78 12.94 7.36 -0.69
CA LEU A 78 12.40 6.50 -1.75
C LEU A 78 12.04 7.26 -3.03
N ARG A 79 12.11 8.60 -3.01
CA ARG A 79 11.60 9.46 -4.09
C ARG A 79 12.24 9.22 -5.46
N ASP A 80 13.47 8.70 -5.50
CA ASP A 80 14.16 8.38 -6.75
C ASP A 80 13.75 7.00 -7.33
N LYS A 81 13.06 6.18 -6.53
CA LYS A 81 12.67 4.80 -6.84
C LYS A 81 11.17 4.65 -7.04
N TYR A 82 10.38 5.42 -6.29
CA TYR A 82 8.92 5.36 -6.28
C TYR A 82 8.31 6.73 -6.53
N VAL A 83 7.12 6.72 -7.13
CA VAL A 83 6.24 7.89 -7.23
C VAL A 83 5.10 7.76 -6.24
N LEU A 84 4.72 8.86 -5.57
CA LEU A 84 3.50 8.90 -4.78
C LEU A 84 2.27 8.88 -5.69
N LEU A 85 1.33 8.01 -5.36
CA LEU A 85 0.01 8.01 -5.97
C LEU A 85 -0.84 9.17 -5.43
N ASP A 86 -1.80 9.61 -6.24
CA ASP A 86 -2.77 10.66 -5.90
C ASP A 86 -3.91 10.17 -4.98
N CYS A 87 -3.93 8.86 -4.69
CA CYS A 87 -4.93 8.21 -3.86
C CYS A 87 -4.27 7.21 -2.89
N GLY A 88 -5.06 6.79 -1.89
CA GLY A 88 -4.66 5.77 -0.92
C GLY A 88 -3.83 6.26 0.27
N ALA A 89 -3.61 7.58 0.39
CA ALA A 89 -2.94 8.14 1.55
C ALA A 89 -3.89 8.24 2.77
N SER A 90 -3.35 7.97 3.96
CA SER A 90 -4.02 8.20 5.25
C SER A 90 -3.43 9.45 5.91
N PHE A 91 -4.23 10.51 6.01
CA PHE A 91 -3.86 11.78 6.66
C PHE A 91 -4.91 12.16 7.69
N GLY A 92 -4.43 12.61 8.86
CA GLY A 92 -5.29 13.14 9.92
C GLY A 92 -5.11 14.64 10.09
N GLU A 93 -6.23 15.34 10.23
CA GLU A 93 -6.27 16.74 10.66
C GLU A 93 -6.94 16.81 12.02
N GLY A 94 -6.24 17.34 13.03
CA GLY A 94 -6.72 17.37 14.41
C GLY A 94 -6.65 16.02 15.16
N TYR A 95 -6.09 14.97 14.54
CA TYR A 95 -5.81 13.67 15.18
C TYR A 95 -4.55 13.02 14.58
N GLY A 96 -3.97 12.07 15.30
CA GLY A 96 -2.77 11.35 14.85
C GLY A 96 -2.21 10.42 15.93
N PRO A 97 -0.99 9.91 15.72
CA PRO A 97 -0.30 9.09 16.72
C PRO A 97 -0.20 9.83 18.07
N ILE A 98 -0.48 9.11 19.16
CA ILE A 98 -0.39 9.64 20.53
C ILE A 98 0.53 8.75 21.37
N VAL A 99 1.17 9.36 22.36
CA VAL A 99 1.91 8.64 23.40
C VAL A 99 0.98 8.40 24.58
N VAL A 100 0.82 7.15 24.99
CA VAL A 100 0.02 6.75 26.15
C VAL A 100 0.90 6.16 27.25
N SER A 101 0.51 6.33 28.51
CA SER A 101 1.26 5.84 29.67
C SER A 101 0.31 5.30 30.72
N THR A 102 0.74 4.26 31.44
CA THR A 102 0.00 3.69 32.58
C THR A 102 0.02 4.60 33.82
N LYS A 103 0.84 5.65 33.79
CA LYS A 103 0.95 6.69 34.84
C LYS A 103 0.77 8.07 34.21
N ALA A 104 0.29 9.02 35.02
CA ALA A 104 0.30 10.42 34.64
C ALA A 104 1.75 10.88 34.45
N VAL A 105 2.07 11.35 33.24
CA VAL A 105 3.38 11.84 32.83
C VAL A 105 3.16 13.13 32.05
N LYS A 106 3.87 14.19 32.39
CA LYS A 106 3.84 15.43 31.60
C LYS A 106 4.73 15.26 30.37
N GLY A 107 4.41 15.93 29.26
CA GLY A 107 5.18 15.80 28.01
C GLY A 107 6.69 16.05 28.18
N GLN A 108 7.08 17.01 29.02
CA GLN A 108 8.49 17.33 29.31
C GLN A 108 9.23 16.19 30.04
N GLU A 109 8.50 15.34 30.75
CA GLU A 109 9.06 14.23 31.51
C GLU A 109 9.35 13.01 30.63
N LEU A 110 8.93 13.01 29.35
CA LEU A 110 9.24 11.91 28.43
C LEU A 110 10.74 11.78 28.13
N ALA A 111 11.49 12.88 28.21
CA ALA A 111 12.92 12.89 27.94
C ALA A 111 13.68 11.90 28.84
N GLY A 112 14.53 11.06 28.23
CA GLY A 112 15.31 10.04 28.93
C GLY A 112 14.51 8.82 29.42
N LYS A 113 13.19 8.76 29.16
CA LYS A 113 12.40 7.56 29.39
C LYS A 113 12.50 6.61 28.19
N ARG A 114 12.31 5.32 28.46
CA ARG A 114 12.05 4.33 27.41
C ARG A 114 10.59 4.47 26.98
N ILE A 115 10.37 4.66 25.69
CA ILE A 115 9.06 4.67 25.03
C ILE A 115 8.89 3.32 24.35
#